data_AF-A0A8J8NLD2-F1
#
_entry.id   AF-A0A8J8NLD2-F1
#
_cell.length_a   1.000
_cell.length_b   1.000
_cell.length_c   1.000
_cell.angle_alpha   90.00
_cell.angle_beta   90.00
_cell.angle_gamma   90.00
#
_symmetry.space_group_name_H-M   'P 1'
#
loop_
_entity.id
_entity.type
_entity.pdbx_description
1 polymer ?
#
loop_
_entity_poly.entity_id
_entity_poly.type
_entity_poly.pdbx_seq_one_letter_code
_entity_poly.pdbx_strand_id
1 'polypeptide(L)'
;MPSQYDNTYHWEYSKPSYDTVEEEAKFKAIHEADHVFEVRPPREPTREEQLEYLNWLNNEFLSDPWITHRFRKYTANPKRWAWKNKREVKNQFQFTFFVHALLGGVITAPFAVWVGRRAQHYQGGVPIVPQQRWVHDFPNVDPGYQTRKTFRWWFLGTCIFGGLAFAYATTSTSQKSDPWYQRPDYRPYPAMVPKEDLDVTQRTALESHYQSFRNKQYEEGKKRRTWYRLLFPNDADWTVRDTNHATHTNHFRHHLNE
;
A
#
# COMPACT_ATOMS: atom_id res chain seq x y z
N MET A 1 -73.28 17.68 7.66
CA MET A 1 -72.02 16.99 7.29
C MET A 1 -71.12 18.01 6.59
N PRO A 2 -70.13 18.60 7.29
CA PRO A 2 -69.06 19.33 6.64
C PRO A 2 -67.97 18.34 6.21
N SER A 3 -67.61 18.36 4.93
CA SER A 3 -66.51 17.58 4.37
C SER A 3 -65.19 18.06 4.94
N GLN A 4 -64.58 17.18 5.72
CA GLN A 4 -63.28 17.27 6.36
C GLN A 4 -62.17 17.15 5.30
N TYR A 5 -62.04 18.15 4.42
CA TYR A 5 -60.82 18.31 3.61
C TYR A 5 -59.73 18.85 4.52
N ASP A 6 -58.93 17.91 5.00
CA ASP A 6 -57.80 18.11 5.88
C ASP A 6 -56.62 18.73 5.10
N ASN A 7 -56.56 20.06 5.08
CA ASN A 7 -55.47 20.81 4.42
C ASN A 7 -54.15 20.77 5.22
N THR A 8 -54.06 20.00 6.30
CA THR A 8 -52.85 19.92 7.14
C THR A 8 -51.68 19.19 6.46
N TYR A 9 -51.92 18.53 5.32
CA TYR A 9 -50.88 17.84 4.53
C TYR A 9 -50.38 18.61 3.29
N HIS A 10 -50.82 19.87 3.08
CA HIS A 10 -50.43 20.65 1.88
C HIS A 10 -49.37 21.73 2.12
N TRP A 11 -48.76 21.80 3.30
CA TRP A 11 -47.67 22.76 3.56
C TRP A 11 -46.43 22.47 2.71
N GLU A 12 -46.16 21.20 2.36
CA GLU A 12 -45.07 20.79 1.46
C GLU A 12 -45.23 21.34 0.03
N TYR A 13 -46.45 21.68 -0.39
CA TYR A 13 -46.75 22.26 -1.71
C TYR A 13 -47.24 23.71 -1.64
N SER A 14 -47.24 24.30 -0.45
CA SER A 14 -47.64 25.69 -0.29
C SER A 14 -46.59 26.60 -0.93
N LYS A 15 -47.02 27.56 -1.74
CA LYS A 15 -46.11 28.55 -2.28
C LYS A 15 -45.53 29.34 -1.11
N PRO A 16 -44.20 29.47 -0.97
CA PRO A 16 -43.62 30.28 0.08
C PRO A 16 -44.16 31.71 -0.03
N SER A 17 -44.70 32.21 1.09
CA SER A 17 -45.08 33.61 1.24
C SER A 17 -43.91 34.39 1.81
N TYR A 18 -43.59 35.54 1.21
CA TYR A 18 -42.51 36.42 1.67
C TYR A 18 -43.09 37.71 2.21
N ASP A 19 -42.54 38.19 3.33
CA ASP A 19 -42.96 39.46 3.92
C ASP A 19 -42.36 40.67 3.17
N THR A 20 -41.22 40.47 2.49
CA THR A 20 -40.52 41.52 1.73
C THR A 20 -40.07 41.06 0.33
N VAL A 21 -39.99 42.01 -0.61
CA VAL A 21 -39.53 41.77 -2.00
C VAL A 21 -38.06 41.32 -2.05
N GLU A 22 -37.24 41.77 -1.09
CA GLU A 22 -35.84 41.36 -0.98
C GLU A 22 -35.68 39.90 -0.58
N GLU A 23 -36.55 39.38 0.28
CA GLU A 23 -36.54 37.97 0.69
C GLU A 23 -36.98 37.06 -0.46
N GLU A 24 -37.98 37.48 -1.25
CA GLU A 24 -38.39 36.76 -2.46
C GLU A 24 -37.23 36.66 -3.47
N ALA A 25 -36.48 37.76 -3.67
CA ALA A 25 -35.32 37.78 -4.55
C ALA A 25 -34.18 36.88 -4.04
N LYS A 26 -33.90 36.88 -2.73
CA LYS A 26 -32.91 36.00 -2.11
C LYS A 26 -33.30 34.53 -2.23
N PHE A 27 -34.57 34.19 -1.99
CA PHE A 27 -35.04 32.81 -2.14
C PHE A 27 -34.93 32.33 -3.58
N LYS A 28 -35.33 33.14 -4.56
CA LYS A 28 -35.18 32.80 -5.99
C LYS A 28 -33.72 32.58 -6.36
N ALA A 29 -32.81 33.43 -5.90
CA ALA A 29 -31.37 33.27 -6.16
C ALA A 29 -30.80 31.98 -5.53
N ILE A 30 -31.22 31.62 -4.32
CA ILE A 30 -30.84 30.35 -3.67
C ILE A 30 -31.41 29.16 -4.44
N HIS A 31 -32.67 29.22 -4.84
CA HIS A 31 -33.34 28.12 -5.55
C HIS A 31 -32.82 27.94 -6.99
N GLU A 32 -32.45 29.03 -7.66
CA GLU A 32 -31.75 28.98 -8.96
C GLU A 32 -30.34 28.42 -8.80
N ALA A 33 -29.63 28.82 -7.75
CA ALA A 33 -28.33 28.24 -7.41
C ALA A 33 -28.47 26.74 -7.15
N ASP A 34 -29.41 26.31 -6.31
CA ASP A 34 -29.67 24.90 -6.01
C ASP A 34 -30.05 24.13 -7.28
N HIS A 35 -30.89 24.67 -8.16
CA HIS A 35 -31.24 23.99 -9.43
C HIS A 35 -30.06 23.93 -10.42
N VAL A 36 -29.12 24.88 -10.37
CA VAL A 36 -27.87 24.84 -11.15
C VAL A 36 -26.84 23.89 -10.53
N PHE A 37 -26.85 23.73 -9.20
CA PHE A 37 -25.97 22.85 -8.42
C PHE A 37 -26.55 21.46 -8.16
N GLU A 38 -27.83 21.23 -8.47
CA GLU A 38 -28.43 19.92 -8.53
C GLU A 38 -27.61 19.10 -9.51
N VAL A 39 -26.90 18.10 -8.96
CA VAL A 39 -26.06 17.20 -9.72
C VAL A 39 -26.98 16.49 -10.70
N ARG A 40 -27.05 17.00 -11.94
CA ARG A 40 -27.82 16.37 -13.01
C ARG A 40 -27.43 14.89 -13.01
N PRO A 41 -28.42 13.96 -13.03
CA PRO A 41 -28.08 12.56 -13.16
C PRO A 41 -27.16 12.42 -14.38
N PRO A 42 -26.10 11.60 -14.28
CA PRO A 42 -25.17 11.43 -15.38
C PRO A 42 -25.96 11.08 -16.63
N ARG A 43 -25.65 11.73 -17.76
CA ARG A 43 -26.31 11.44 -19.04
C ARG A 43 -26.23 9.94 -19.33
N GLU A 44 -27.26 9.41 -19.99
CA GLU A 44 -27.19 8.05 -20.48
C GLU A 44 -26.00 7.91 -21.45
N PRO A 45 -25.23 6.81 -21.36
CA PRO A 45 -24.06 6.62 -22.20
C PRO A 45 -24.48 6.44 -23.65
N THR A 46 -23.78 7.10 -24.57
CA THR A 46 -24.05 6.94 -26.01
C THR A 46 -23.69 5.53 -26.46
N ARG A 47 -24.23 5.09 -27.61
CA ARG A 47 -23.91 3.77 -28.18
C ARG A 47 -22.41 3.60 -28.43
N GLU A 48 -21.72 4.67 -28.83
CA GLU A 48 -20.28 4.66 -29.08
C GLU A 48 -19.49 4.44 -27.79
N GLU A 49 -19.86 5.12 -26.71
CA GLU A 49 -19.25 4.94 -25.37
C GLU A 49 -19.47 3.52 -24.82
N GLN A 50 -20.65 2.93 -25.08
CA GLN A 50 -20.92 1.54 -24.70
C GLN A 50 -20.04 0.56 -25.47
N LEU A 51 -19.84 0.79 -26.77
CA LEU A 51 -18.95 -0.04 -27.60
C LEU A 51 -17.48 0.12 -27.17
N GLU A 52 -17.04 1.34 -26.88
CA GLU A 52 -15.70 1.60 -26.35
C GLU A 52 -15.48 0.87 -25.02
N TYR A 53 -16.45 0.93 -24.12
CA TYR A 53 -16.41 0.22 -22.84
C TYR A 53 -16.36 -1.30 -23.01
N LEU A 54 -17.15 -1.87 -23.92
CA LEU A 54 -17.14 -3.31 -24.20
C LEU A 54 -15.80 -3.76 -24.82
N ASN A 55 -15.24 -2.97 -25.73
CA ASN A 55 -13.93 -3.24 -26.32
C ASN A 55 -12.83 -3.16 -25.26
N TRP A 56 -12.89 -2.16 -24.38
CA TRP A 56 -11.98 -2.04 -23.25
C TRP A 56 -12.07 -3.27 -22.32
N LEU A 57 -13.29 -3.69 -21.94
CA LEU A 57 -13.50 -4.89 -21.14
C LEU A 57 -12.92 -6.14 -21.81
N ASN A 58 -13.15 -6.32 -23.10
CA ASN A 58 -12.64 -7.47 -23.84
C ASN A 58 -11.11 -7.52 -23.83
N ASN A 59 -10.46 -6.40 -24.15
CA ASN A 59 -8.99 -6.27 -24.10
C ASN A 59 -8.45 -6.56 -22.69
N GLU A 60 -9.17 -6.11 -21.68
CA GLU A 60 -8.83 -6.34 -20.28
C GLU A 60 -8.88 -7.84 -19.92
N PHE A 61 -9.94 -8.56 -20.32
CA PHE A 61 -10.04 -10.01 -20.14
C PHE A 61 -8.97 -10.79 -20.93
N LEU A 62 -8.63 -10.34 -22.14
CA LEU A 62 -7.59 -10.96 -22.96
C LEU A 62 -6.20 -10.84 -22.34
N SER A 63 -5.93 -9.73 -21.64
CA SER A 63 -4.64 -9.48 -20.99
C SER A 63 -4.40 -10.28 -19.71
N ASP A 64 -5.45 -10.87 -19.12
CA ASP A 64 -5.32 -11.63 -17.89
C ASP A 64 -4.54 -12.93 -18.15
N PRO A 65 -3.55 -13.28 -17.30
CA PRO A 65 -2.84 -14.54 -17.46
C PRO A 65 -3.74 -15.72 -17.05
N TRP A 66 -4.18 -16.50 -18.05
CA TRP A 66 -5.09 -17.64 -17.86
C TRP A 66 -4.44 -18.78 -17.06
N ILE A 67 -3.13 -18.94 -17.15
CA ILE A 67 -2.38 -19.99 -16.46
C ILE A 67 -1.56 -19.35 -15.34
N THR A 68 -2.16 -19.19 -14.17
CA THR A 68 -1.44 -18.79 -12.95
C THR A 68 -1.83 -19.64 -11.75
N HIS A 69 -0.90 -19.80 -10.81
CA HIS A 69 -1.16 -20.44 -9.51
C HIS A 69 -2.26 -19.75 -8.67
N ARG A 70 -2.73 -18.56 -9.08
CA ARG A 70 -3.80 -17.80 -8.41
C ARG A 70 -4.99 -17.55 -9.33
N PHE A 71 -5.34 -18.52 -10.17
CA PHE A 71 -6.47 -18.44 -11.12
C PHE A 71 -7.71 -17.73 -10.57
N ARG A 72 -8.19 -18.12 -9.38
CA ARG A 72 -9.37 -17.50 -8.70
C ARG A 72 -9.28 -15.98 -8.48
N LYS A 73 -8.07 -15.41 -8.40
CA LYS A 73 -7.86 -13.96 -8.27
C LYS A 73 -7.93 -13.23 -9.60
N TYR A 74 -7.63 -13.93 -10.69
CA TYR A 74 -7.61 -13.40 -12.06
C TYR A 74 -8.91 -13.69 -12.82
N THR A 75 -9.72 -14.65 -12.38
CA THR A 75 -11.00 -14.95 -13.02
C THR A 75 -12.16 -14.18 -12.41
N ALA A 76 -12.97 -13.53 -13.27
CA ALA A 76 -14.36 -13.07 -13.09
C ALA A 76 -14.76 -12.45 -11.74
N ASN A 77 -13.81 -11.95 -10.95
CA ASN A 77 -14.07 -11.33 -9.66
C ASN A 77 -14.08 -9.80 -9.84
N PRO A 78 -15.11 -9.08 -9.36
CA PRO A 78 -15.12 -7.61 -9.36
C PRO A 78 -14.00 -7.01 -8.50
N LYS A 79 -13.20 -7.79 -7.77
CA LYS A 79 -11.97 -7.33 -7.08
C LYS A 79 -10.69 -7.49 -7.92
N ARG A 80 -10.77 -8.12 -9.10
CA ARG A 80 -9.65 -8.39 -9.99
C ARG A 80 -8.97 -7.11 -10.47
N TRP A 81 -9.74 -6.15 -10.97
CA TRP A 81 -9.25 -4.86 -11.49
C TRP A 81 -8.34 -4.15 -10.47
N ALA A 82 -8.80 -4.02 -9.22
CA ALA A 82 -8.02 -3.41 -8.15
C ALA A 82 -6.71 -4.16 -7.87
N TRP A 83 -6.73 -5.49 -7.99
CA TRP A 83 -5.54 -6.31 -7.80
C TRP A 83 -4.55 -6.16 -8.96
N LYS A 84 -5.04 -6.12 -10.20
CA LYS A 84 -4.24 -5.90 -11.41
C LYS A 84 -3.59 -4.52 -11.39
N ASN A 85 -4.37 -3.46 -11.13
CA ASN A 85 -3.86 -2.09 -11.04
C ASN A 85 -2.81 -1.97 -9.93
N LYS A 86 -3.07 -2.55 -8.75
CA LYS A 86 -2.06 -2.59 -7.68
C LYS A 86 -0.77 -3.30 -8.10
N ARG A 87 -0.86 -4.35 -8.90
CA ARG A 87 0.31 -5.07 -9.43
C ARG A 87 1.05 -4.21 -10.45
N GLU A 88 0.33 -3.55 -11.34
CA GLU A 88 0.92 -2.65 -12.34
C GLU A 88 1.63 -1.48 -11.68
N VAL A 89 0.98 -0.81 -10.73
CA VAL A 89 1.57 0.26 -9.92
C VAL A 89 2.83 -0.23 -9.20
N LYS A 90 2.79 -1.44 -8.64
CA LYS A 90 3.98 -2.05 -8.00
C LYS A 90 5.09 -2.31 -9.02
N ASN A 91 4.77 -2.85 -10.19
CA ASN A 91 5.74 -3.15 -11.24
C ASN A 91 6.37 -1.86 -11.79
N GLN A 92 5.56 -0.82 -12.03
CA GLN A 92 6.01 0.50 -12.43
C GLN A 92 6.96 1.08 -11.38
N PHE A 93 6.58 1.05 -10.09
CA PHE A 93 7.46 1.48 -9.02
C PHE A 93 8.78 0.70 -8.98
N GLN A 94 8.72 -0.63 -9.12
CA GLN A 94 9.93 -1.46 -9.11
C GLN A 94 10.84 -1.14 -10.30
N PHE A 95 10.26 -0.93 -11.47
CA PHE A 95 10.98 -0.52 -12.66
C PHE A 95 11.63 0.86 -12.48
N THR A 96 10.86 1.87 -12.06
CA THR A 96 11.40 3.21 -11.82
C THR A 96 12.48 3.19 -10.76
N PHE A 97 12.27 2.49 -9.64
CA PHE A 97 13.26 2.31 -8.59
C PHE A 97 14.55 1.68 -9.12
N PHE A 98 14.45 0.62 -9.93
CA PHE A 98 15.61 -0.03 -10.51
C PHE A 98 16.38 0.90 -11.48
N VAL A 99 15.65 1.64 -12.33
CA VAL A 99 16.26 2.61 -13.25
C VAL A 99 16.99 3.72 -12.47
N HIS A 100 16.37 4.26 -11.41
CA HIS A 100 17.01 5.25 -10.55
C HIS A 100 18.22 4.66 -9.81
N ALA A 101 18.16 3.39 -9.40
CA ALA A 101 19.29 2.73 -8.76
C ALA A 101 20.49 2.58 -9.72
N LEU A 102 20.24 2.21 -10.98
CA LEU A 102 21.29 2.17 -12.00
C LEU A 102 21.87 3.56 -12.28
N LEU A 103 21.02 4.56 -12.45
CA LEU A 103 21.43 5.94 -12.68
C LEU A 103 22.26 6.49 -11.50
N GLY A 104 21.83 6.25 -10.27
CA GLY A 104 22.58 6.59 -9.07
C GLY A 104 23.92 5.85 -8.97
N GLY A 105 23.97 4.57 -9.38
CA GLY A 105 25.21 3.81 -9.48
C GLY A 105 26.21 4.43 -10.46
N VAL A 106 25.73 4.91 -11.61
CA VAL A 106 26.56 5.62 -12.59
C VAL A 106 27.06 6.96 -12.05
N ILE A 107 26.19 7.76 -11.41
CA ILE A 107 26.56 9.04 -10.81
C ILE A 107 27.59 8.86 -9.67
N THR A 108 27.48 7.78 -8.89
CA THR A 108 28.39 7.49 -7.78
C THR A 108 29.70 6.82 -8.20
N ALA A 109 29.86 6.47 -9.48
CA ALA A 109 31.04 5.79 -9.99
C ALA A 109 32.38 6.52 -9.72
N PRO A 110 32.52 7.86 -9.86
CA PRO A 110 33.78 8.54 -9.55
C PRO A 110 34.19 8.39 -8.07
N PHE A 111 33.21 8.48 -7.17
CA PHE A 111 33.42 8.25 -5.74
C PHE A 111 33.76 6.78 -5.45
N ALA A 112 33.10 5.85 -6.12
CA ALA A 112 33.41 4.42 -6.05
C ALA A 112 34.84 4.10 -6.50
N VAL A 113 35.35 4.76 -7.55
CA VAL A 113 36.76 4.62 -7.98
C VAL A 113 37.70 5.09 -6.87
N TRP A 114 37.40 6.22 -6.22
CA TRP A 114 38.21 6.74 -5.11
C TRP A 114 38.23 5.77 -3.92
N VAL A 115 37.07 5.26 -3.50
CA VAL A 115 36.98 4.25 -2.42
C VAL A 115 37.69 2.97 -2.81
N GLY A 116 37.48 2.48 -4.03
CA GLY A 116 38.12 1.27 -4.54
C GLY A 116 39.63 1.37 -4.51
N ARG A 117 40.21 2.48 -4.99
CA ARG A 117 41.67 2.72 -4.94
C ARG A 117 42.19 2.75 -3.51
N ARG A 118 41.46 3.38 -2.58
CA ARG A 118 41.83 3.42 -1.16
C ARG A 118 41.78 2.05 -0.51
N ALA A 119 40.83 1.20 -0.90
CA ALA A 119 40.66 -0.14 -0.36
C ALA A 119 41.66 -1.17 -0.92
N GLN A 120 42.43 -0.85 -1.95
CA GLN A 120 43.45 -1.75 -2.49
C GLN A 120 44.70 -1.84 -1.59
N HIS A 121 44.97 -0.79 -0.80
CA HIS A 121 46.22 -0.64 -0.08
C HIS A 121 45.98 -0.47 1.43
N TYR A 122 46.90 -0.99 2.24
CA TYR A 122 47.02 -0.61 3.65
C TYR A 122 47.52 0.84 3.77
N GLN A 123 47.52 1.38 5.00
CA GLN A 123 48.05 2.73 5.29
C GLN A 123 49.49 2.94 4.79
N GLY A 124 50.28 1.87 4.67
CA GLY A 124 51.64 1.89 4.13
C GLY A 124 51.77 1.72 2.62
N GLY A 125 50.68 1.77 1.84
CA GLY A 125 50.73 1.62 0.37
C GLY A 125 50.92 0.18 -0.14
N VAL A 126 51.10 -0.79 0.76
CA VAL A 126 51.22 -2.21 0.41
C VAL A 126 49.84 -2.78 0.05
N PRO A 127 49.72 -3.57 -1.04
CA PRO A 127 48.46 -4.17 -1.42
C PRO A 127 47.90 -5.10 -0.34
N ILE A 128 46.57 -5.07 -0.15
CA ILE A 128 45.88 -5.96 0.78
C ILE A 128 45.91 -7.38 0.23
N VAL A 129 46.77 -8.22 0.81
CA VAL A 129 46.79 -9.67 0.57
C VAL A 129 46.20 -10.36 1.80
N PRO A 130 45.18 -11.22 1.64
CA PRO A 130 44.65 -11.98 2.76
C PRO A 130 45.73 -12.96 3.27
N GLN A 131 46.22 -12.73 4.48
CA GLN A 131 47.12 -13.67 5.15
C GLN A 131 46.27 -14.79 5.77
N GLN A 132 46.36 -16.00 5.24
CA GLN A 132 45.76 -17.17 5.88
C GLN A 132 46.61 -17.58 7.08
N ARG A 133 46.12 -17.29 8.30
CA ARG A 133 46.83 -17.61 9.54
C ARG A 133 47.06 -19.12 9.77
N TRP A 134 46.33 -19.99 9.08
CA TRP A 134 46.27 -21.44 9.34
C TRP A 134 46.94 -22.30 8.27
N VAL A 135 47.47 -21.71 7.20
CA VAL A 135 48.17 -22.44 6.13
C VAL A 135 49.65 -22.12 6.27
N HIS A 136 50.46 -23.15 6.55
CA HIS A 136 51.91 -23.01 6.74
C HIS A 136 52.65 -22.71 5.44
N ASP A 137 52.08 -23.11 4.31
CA ASP A 137 52.54 -22.69 2.99
C ASP A 137 51.90 -21.35 2.66
N PHE A 138 52.71 -20.30 2.50
CA PHE A 138 52.20 -19.05 1.95
C PHE A 138 51.64 -19.34 0.56
N PRO A 139 50.30 -19.30 0.34
CA PRO A 139 49.80 -19.45 -1.00
C PRO A 139 50.45 -18.34 -1.84
N ASN A 140 51.05 -18.71 -2.96
CA ASN A 140 51.64 -17.73 -3.89
C ASN A 140 50.50 -17.00 -4.60
N VAL A 141 49.85 -16.12 -3.86
CA VAL A 141 48.73 -15.33 -4.34
C VAL A 141 49.33 -14.13 -5.05
N ASP A 142 49.17 -14.08 -6.37
CA ASP A 142 49.58 -12.92 -7.15
C ASP A 142 48.95 -11.64 -6.56
N PRO A 143 49.74 -10.69 -6.04
CA PRO A 143 49.22 -9.45 -5.46
C PRO A 143 48.46 -8.62 -6.50
N GLY A 144 48.79 -8.74 -7.79
CA GLY A 144 48.08 -8.08 -8.87
C GLY A 144 46.65 -8.61 -9.02
N TYR A 145 46.45 -9.92 -8.87
CA TYR A 145 45.12 -10.52 -8.91
C TYR A 145 44.27 -10.06 -7.72
N GLN A 146 44.81 -10.07 -6.50
CA GLN A 146 44.05 -9.68 -5.30
C GLN A 146 43.67 -8.21 -5.30
N THR A 147 44.58 -7.31 -5.66
CA THR A 147 44.30 -5.87 -5.75
C THR A 147 43.20 -5.55 -6.76
N ARG A 148 43.17 -6.24 -7.91
CA ARG A 148 42.08 -6.08 -8.89
C ARG A 148 40.76 -6.61 -8.36
N LYS A 149 40.80 -7.75 -7.67
CA LYS A 149 39.61 -8.36 -7.06
C LYS A 149 39.02 -7.47 -5.97
N THR A 150 39.84 -6.98 -5.02
CA THR A 150 39.40 -6.09 -3.94
C THR A 150 38.83 -4.79 -4.49
N PHE A 151 39.51 -4.16 -5.46
CA PHE A 151 38.99 -2.97 -6.16
C PHE A 151 37.61 -3.21 -6.77
N ARG A 152 37.44 -4.29 -7.55
CA ARG A 152 36.17 -4.62 -8.21
C ARG A 152 35.03 -4.77 -7.20
N TRP A 153 35.26 -5.47 -6.10
CA TRP A 153 34.22 -5.67 -5.08
C TRP A 153 33.86 -4.37 -4.36
N TRP A 154 34.84 -3.55 -3.97
CA TRP A 154 34.59 -2.27 -3.33
C TRP A 154 33.93 -1.26 -4.28
N PHE A 155 34.38 -1.21 -5.53
CA PHE A 155 33.76 -0.40 -6.57
C PHE A 155 32.30 -0.81 -6.82
N LEU A 156 32.03 -2.11 -7.04
CA LEU A 156 30.67 -2.59 -7.24
C LEU A 156 29.79 -2.36 -6.01
N GLY A 157 30.31 -2.64 -4.81
CA GLY A 157 29.59 -2.45 -3.56
C GLY A 157 29.21 -0.98 -3.32
N THR A 158 30.12 -0.05 -3.61
CA THR A 158 29.86 1.39 -3.47
C THR A 158 28.89 1.90 -4.53
N CYS A 159 28.99 1.47 -5.79
CA CYS A 159 28.01 1.80 -6.83
C CYS A 159 26.60 1.25 -6.51
N ILE A 160 26.51 0.01 -5.99
CA ILE A 160 25.22 -0.58 -5.59
C ILE A 160 24.62 0.20 -4.40
N PHE A 161 25.41 0.48 -3.38
CA PHE A 161 24.94 1.22 -2.21
C PHE A 161 24.54 2.66 -2.58
N GLY A 162 25.38 3.36 -3.34
CA GLY A 162 25.11 4.70 -3.85
C GLY A 162 23.86 4.74 -4.74
N GLY A 163 23.70 3.77 -5.63
CA GLY A 163 22.51 3.59 -6.45
C GLY A 163 21.25 3.39 -5.62
N LEU A 164 21.27 2.48 -4.65
CA LEU A 164 20.11 2.24 -3.78
C LEU A 164 19.75 3.46 -2.92
N ALA A 165 20.75 4.15 -2.37
CA ALA A 165 20.54 5.38 -1.61
C ALA A 165 19.92 6.49 -2.48
N PHE A 166 20.43 6.66 -3.70
CA PHE A 166 19.88 7.61 -4.67
C PHE A 166 18.45 7.25 -5.07
N ALA A 167 18.17 5.99 -5.36
CA ALA A 167 16.81 5.52 -5.67
C ALA A 167 15.85 5.77 -4.52
N TYR A 168 16.27 5.55 -3.28
CA TYR A 168 15.44 5.83 -2.10
C TYR A 168 15.15 7.31 -1.90
N ALA A 169 16.11 8.19 -2.19
CA ALA A 169 15.94 9.64 -2.08
C ALA A 169 15.05 10.23 -3.19
N THR A 170 15.07 9.64 -4.39
CA THR A 170 14.40 10.19 -5.58
C THR A 170 13.03 9.57 -5.86
N THR A 171 12.83 8.31 -5.49
CA THR A 171 11.53 7.65 -5.69
C THR A 171 10.59 7.90 -4.52
N SER A 172 9.45 8.53 -4.79
CA SER A 172 8.43 8.73 -3.75
C SER A 172 7.69 7.43 -3.45
N THR A 173 7.57 7.08 -2.17
CA THR A 173 6.71 5.98 -1.73
C THR A 173 5.23 6.23 -1.99
N SER A 174 4.82 7.49 -2.21
CA SER A 174 3.44 7.82 -2.60
C SER A 174 3.05 7.18 -3.94
N GLN A 175 4.02 6.89 -4.82
CA GLN A 175 3.77 6.19 -6.07
C GLN A 175 3.32 4.73 -5.86
N LYS A 176 3.52 4.14 -4.67
CA LYS A 176 3.01 2.80 -4.34
C LYS A 176 1.54 2.79 -3.91
N SER A 177 1.02 3.95 -3.53
CA SER A 177 -0.36 4.13 -3.13
C SER A 177 -1.14 4.71 -4.30
N ASP A 178 -2.05 3.95 -4.87
CA ASP A 178 -3.06 4.53 -5.73
C ASP A 178 -4.12 5.20 -4.83
N PRO A 179 -4.21 6.54 -4.78
CA PRO A 179 -5.13 7.24 -3.90
C PRO A 179 -6.58 6.86 -4.21
N TRP A 180 -6.87 6.56 -5.48
CA TRP A 180 -8.21 6.22 -5.96
C TRP A 180 -8.74 4.92 -5.33
N TYR A 181 -7.88 3.89 -5.24
CA TYR A 181 -8.24 2.59 -4.63
C TYR A 181 -8.05 2.55 -3.12
N GLN A 182 -7.33 3.51 -2.55
CA GLN A 182 -7.19 3.63 -1.11
C GLN A 182 -8.35 4.38 -0.46
N ARG A 183 -9.21 5.05 -1.26
CA ARG A 183 -10.44 5.67 -0.75
C ARG A 183 -11.27 4.64 0.01
N PRO A 184 -11.66 4.93 1.27
CA PRO A 184 -12.51 4.06 2.08
C PRO A 184 -13.81 3.69 1.36
N ASP A 185 -14.33 4.64 0.58
CA ASP A 185 -15.62 4.60 -0.11
C ASP A 185 -15.73 3.49 -1.15
N TYR A 186 -14.61 3.15 -1.82
CA TYR A 186 -14.54 2.11 -2.86
C TYR A 186 -14.07 0.76 -2.32
N ARG A 187 -13.72 0.66 -1.04
CA ARG A 187 -13.51 -0.66 -0.44
C ARG A 187 -14.88 -1.29 -0.29
N PRO A 188 -15.12 -2.51 -0.84
CA PRO A 188 -16.37 -3.19 -0.61
C PRO A 188 -16.49 -3.38 0.89
N TYR A 189 -17.43 -2.64 1.49
CA TYR A 189 -17.77 -2.77 2.89
C TYR A 189 -18.03 -4.26 3.17
N PRO A 190 -17.59 -4.79 4.32
CA PRO A 190 -17.99 -6.13 4.71
C PRO A 190 -19.52 -6.22 4.57
N ALA A 191 -19.98 -7.09 3.67
CA ALA A 191 -21.39 -7.40 3.59
C ALA A 191 -21.80 -7.88 4.98
N MET A 192 -22.84 -7.29 5.57
CA MET A 192 -23.34 -7.57 6.93
C MET A 192 -22.77 -6.74 8.09
N VAL A 193 -22.25 -5.53 7.86
CA VAL A 193 -22.20 -4.54 8.95
C VAL A 193 -23.38 -3.57 8.78
N PRO A 194 -24.36 -3.54 9.70
CA PRO A 194 -25.45 -2.58 9.64
C PRO A 194 -24.86 -1.17 9.69
N LYS A 195 -25.24 -0.35 8.69
CA LYS A 195 -24.79 1.04 8.53
C LYS A 195 -25.70 2.04 9.24
N GLU A 196 -26.66 1.54 10.02
CA GLU A 196 -27.59 2.39 10.77
C GLU A 196 -26.80 3.31 11.70
N ASP A 197 -27.29 4.55 11.78
CA ASP A 197 -26.65 5.75 12.29
C ASP A 197 -25.98 5.55 13.65
N LEU A 198 -24.73 5.08 13.63
CA LEU A 198 -23.86 5.17 14.79
C LEU A 198 -23.67 6.66 15.06
N ASP A 199 -24.26 7.13 16.16
CA ASP A 199 -24.05 8.47 16.69
C ASP A 199 -22.54 8.78 16.68
N VAL A 200 -22.17 10.02 16.36
CA VAL A 200 -20.78 10.45 16.16
C VAL A 200 -19.93 10.07 17.39
N THR A 201 -20.53 10.07 18.57
CA THR A 201 -19.96 9.63 19.84
C THR A 201 -19.63 8.13 19.86
N GLN A 202 -20.53 7.26 19.41
CA GLN A 202 -20.32 5.81 19.35
C GLN A 202 -19.25 5.44 18.31
N ARG A 203 -19.25 6.14 17.17
CA ARG A 203 -18.22 5.96 16.15
C ARG A 203 -16.84 6.35 16.66
N THR A 204 -16.69 7.52 17.28
CA THR A 204 -15.41 7.96 17.85
C THR A 204 -14.96 7.06 19.00
N ALA A 205 -15.89 6.59 19.84
CA ALA A 205 -15.59 5.61 20.89
C ALA A 205 -15.07 4.29 20.29
N LEU A 206 -15.74 3.74 19.28
CA LEU A 206 -15.28 2.53 18.59
C LEU A 206 -13.92 2.74 17.92
N GLU A 207 -13.71 3.84 17.19
CA GLU A 207 -12.45 4.16 16.55
C GLU A 207 -11.31 4.28 17.58
N SER A 208 -11.54 4.95 18.71
CA SER A 208 -10.57 5.04 19.81
C SER A 208 -10.25 3.67 20.40
N HIS A 209 -11.26 2.81 20.57
CA HIS A 209 -11.09 1.46 21.07
C HIS A 209 -10.27 0.61 20.08
N TYR A 210 -10.59 0.66 18.78
CA TYR A 210 -9.82 -0.01 17.73
C TYR A 210 -8.37 0.49 17.65
N GLN A 211 -8.14 1.80 17.75
CA GLN A 211 -6.78 2.34 17.80
C GLN A 211 -6.01 1.85 19.03
N SER A 212 -6.64 1.86 20.20
CA SER A 212 -6.03 1.36 21.44
C SER A 212 -5.66 -0.12 21.34
N PHE A 213 -6.56 -0.94 20.78
CA PHE A 213 -6.34 -2.36 20.56
C PHE A 213 -5.21 -2.60 19.55
N ARG A 214 -5.18 -1.83 18.46
CA ARG A 214 -4.14 -1.92 17.44
C ARG A 214 -2.76 -1.52 17.99
N ASN A 215 -2.70 -0.49 18.82
CA ASN A 215 -1.47 -0.06 19.47
C ASN A 215 -0.97 -1.11 20.45
N LYS A 216 -1.86 -1.71 21.25
CA LYS A 216 -1.52 -2.84 22.15
C LYS A 216 -0.98 -4.03 21.35
N GLN A 217 -1.69 -4.46 20.29
CA GLN A 217 -1.21 -5.54 19.42
C GLN A 217 0.13 -5.22 18.76
N TYR A 218 0.40 -3.96 18.42
CA TYR A 218 1.67 -3.55 17.85
C TYR A 218 2.81 -3.64 18.87
N GLU A 219 2.61 -3.17 20.10
CA GLU A 219 3.60 -3.27 21.19
C GLU A 219 3.86 -4.74 21.57
N GLU A 220 2.82 -5.54 21.75
CA GLU A 220 2.94 -6.99 21.99
C GLU A 220 3.67 -7.67 20.82
N GLY A 221 3.29 -7.33 19.59
CA GLY A 221 3.92 -7.84 18.38
C GLY A 221 5.39 -7.46 18.24
N LYS A 222 5.78 -6.27 18.72
CA LYS A 222 7.18 -5.79 18.75
C LYS A 222 8.01 -6.63 19.71
N LYS A 223 7.51 -6.88 20.93
CA LYS A 223 8.19 -7.71 21.94
C LYS A 223 8.43 -9.16 21.49
N ARG A 224 7.60 -9.65 20.57
CA ARG A 224 7.72 -11.00 19.99
C ARG A 224 8.70 -11.10 18.81
N ARG A 225 9.21 -9.99 18.26
CA ARG A 225 10.10 -10.03 17.08
C ARG A 225 11.47 -10.63 17.45
N THR A 226 12.06 -11.39 16.52
CA THR A 226 13.37 -12.02 16.71
C THR A 226 14.47 -11.03 17.08
N TRP A 227 14.52 -9.87 16.41
CA TRP A 227 15.49 -8.83 16.72
C TRP A 227 15.27 -8.19 18.09
N TYR A 228 14.00 -8.03 18.51
CA TYR A 228 13.70 -7.48 19.82
C TYR A 228 14.11 -8.46 20.93
N ARG A 229 13.86 -9.76 20.73
CA ARG A 229 14.33 -10.85 21.60
C ARG A 229 15.86 -10.89 21.73
N LEU A 230 16.58 -10.64 20.63
CA LEU A 230 18.05 -10.59 20.63
C LEU A 230 18.59 -9.41 21.45
N LEU A 231 17.98 -8.23 21.32
CA LEU A 231 18.48 -6.99 21.94
C LEU A 231 17.98 -6.78 23.37
N PHE A 232 16.79 -7.26 23.71
CA PHE A 232 16.12 -7.06 25.00
C PHE A 232 15.54 -8.37 25.55
N PRO A 233 16.37 -9.39 25.85
CA PRO A 233 15.89 -10.73 26.19
C PRO A 233 14.99 -10.78 27.44
N ASN A 234 15.20 -9.87 28.40
CA ASN A 234 14.45 -9.82 29.66
C ASN A 234 13.05 -9.18 29.52
N ASP A 235 12.84 -8.31 28.53
CA ASP A 235 11.52 -7.68 28.27
C ASP A 235 10.78 -8.36 27.10
N ALA A 236 11.44 -9.28 26.41
CA ALA A 236 10.86 -9.94 25.25
C ALA A 236 9.81 -10.98 25.64
N ASP A 237 8.72 -11.03 24.87
CA ASP A 237 7.70 -12.04 25.02
C ASP A 237 8.13 -13.29 24.23
N TRP A 238 8.39 -14.39 24.94
CA TRP A 238 8.81 -15.68 24.39
C TRP A 238 7.66 -16.63 24.07
N THR A 239 6.41 -16.21 24.32
CA THR A 239 5.24 -17.03 23.97
C THR A 239 5.27 -17.38 22.48
N VAL A 240 4.99 -18.66 22.20
CA VAL A 240 4.87 -19.15 20.83
C VAL A 240 3.58 -18.58 20.28
N ARG A 241 3.64 -17.96 19.10
CA ARG A 241 2.44 -17.45 18.45
C ARG A 241 1.54 -18.64 18.14
N ASP A 242 0.41 -18.72 18.82
CA ASP A 242 -0.68 -19.60 18.41
C ASP A 242 -1.07 -19.18 16.99
N THR A 243 -0.58 -19.95 16.03
CA THR A 243 -1.13 -19.88 14.69
C THR A 243 -2.44 -20.63 14.79
N ASN A 244 -3.55 -19.96 14.48
CA ASN A 244 -4.91 -20.53 14.45
C ASN A 244 -5.05 -21.76 13.50
N HIS A 245 -3.95 -22.24 12.92
CA HIS A 245 -3.87 -23.48 12.16
C HIS A 245 -3.59 -24.72 13.02
N ALA A 246 -3.13 -24.56 14.27
CA ALA A 246 -2.80 -25.70 15.16
C ALA A 246 -3.97 -26.18 16.03
N THR A 247 -5.06 -25.42 16.15
CA THR A 247 -6.15 -25.71 17.11
C THR A 247 -7.26 -26.62 16.58
N HIS A 248 -7.23 -27.02 15.31
CA HIS A 248 -8.25 -27.94 14.78
C HIS A 248 -8.11 -29.41 15.24
N THR A 249 -7.01 -29.80 15.88
CA THR A 249 -6.80 -31.19 16.33
C THR A 249 -7.34 -31.49 17.74
N ASN A 250 -7.60 -30.48 18.57
CA ASN A 250 -7.98 -30.72 19.97
C ASN A 250 -9.49 -30.82 20.21
N HIS A 251 -10.34 -30.41 19.26
CA HIS A 251 -11.80 -30.56 19.42
C HIS A 251 -12.31 -32.00 19.22
N PHE A 252 -11.51 -32.90 18.65
CA PHE A 252 -11.90 -34.30 18.44
C PHE A 252 -11.72 -35.21 19.66
N ARG A 253 -11.04 -34.75 20.74
CA ARG A 253 -10.77 -35.61 21.91
C ARG A 253 -11.85 -35.60 22.99
N HIS A 254 -12.79 -34.67 22.96
CA HIS A 254 -13.84 -34.59 23.98
C HIS A 254 -15.12 -35.39 23.65
N HIS A 255 -15.22 -36.02 22.47
CA HIS A 255 -16.40 -36.81 22.07
C HIS A 255 -16.18 -38.33 22.05
N LEU A 256 -15.08 -38.84 22.61
CA LEU A 256 -14.80 -40.28 22.67
C LEU A 256 -14.81 -40.87 24.09
N ASN A 257 -15.25 -40.10 25.08
CA ASN A 257 -15.39 -40.54 26.48
C ASN A 257 -16.83 -40.31 27.00
N GLU A 258 -17.83 -40.58 26.17
CA GLU A 258 -19.21 -40.87 26.60
C GLU A 258 -19.64 -42.23 26.05
#